data_AF-A0A2E6UWG1-F1
#
_entry.id   AF-A0A2E6UWG1-F1
#
_cell.length_a   1.000
_cell.length_b   1.000
_cell.length_c   1.000
_cell.angle_alpha   90.00
_cell.angle_beta   90.00
_cell.angle_gamma   90.00
#
_symmetry.space_group_name_H-M   'P 1'
#
loop_
_entity.id
_entity.type
_entity.pdbx_description
1 polymer ?
#
loop_
_entity_poly.entity_id
_entity_poly.type
_entity_poly.pdbx_seq_one_letter_code
_entity_poly.pdbx_strand_id
1 'polypeptide(L)'
;MSTGKREDEVFEGRVISSGFSTGDMIVIGDWNNSPHGPFTNLMWAKPDGTRVLIAPSREIGDFVSSLYSFEEVIVSKMKIQRTGKSIGVSCDLGHVYMGWGMTVPLPFSRPRWFIARVEAPFARLLFGTKTHGTTRNGRKEWYHVRGLSRMKSVELDLDGRSSNQMTGMAPSACFGFSNPPRMPLSVRVDSHIAATES
;
A
#
# COMPACT_ATOMS: atom_id res chain seq x y z
N MET A 1 21.67 -32.46 5.18
CA MET A 1 21.15 -31.35 6.00
C MET A 1 21.31 -30.08 5.19
N SER A 2 20.23 -29.59 4.57
CA SER A 2 20.26 -28.36 3.77
C SER A 2 19.99 -27.19 4.70
N THR A 3 21.03 -26.48 5.13
CA THR A 3 20.90 -25.14 5.69
C THR A 3 20.55 -24.20 4.54
N GLY A 4 19.27 -24.16 4.18
CA GLY A 4 18.72 -23.14 3.29
C GLY A 4 18.92 -21.79 3.96
N LYS A 5 19.82 -20.99 3.39
CA LYS A 5 19.99 -19.58 3.70
C LYS A 5 18.61 -18.93 3.56
N ARG A 6 17.97 -18.50 4.66
CA ARG A 6 16.70 -17.78 4.59
C ARG A 6 17.00 -16.39 4.03
N GLU A 7 16.71 -16.20 2.76
CA GLU A 7 16.98 -14.96 2.02
C GLU A 7 16.03 -13.86 2.50
N ASP A 8 16.52 -12.62 2.55
CA ASP A 8 15.70 -11.45 2.82
C ASP A 8 14.63 -11.33 1.73
N GLU A 9 13.36 -11.26 2.12
CA GLU A 9 12.27 -11.12 1.17
C GLU A 9 12.23 -9.66 0.69
N VAL A 10 12.48 -9.43 -0.60
CA VAL A 10 12.50 -8.08 -1.20
C VAL A 10 11.24 -7.84 -2.00
N PHE A 11 10.53 -6.77 -1.66
CA PHE A 11 9.37 -6.28 -2.40
C PHE A 11 9.72 -4.93 -3.03
N GLU A 12 9.66 -4.82 -4.35
CA GLU A 12 9.84 -3.56 -5.05
C GLU A 12 8.55 -3.18 -5.76
N GLY A 13 8.03 -2.00 -5.43
CA GLY A 13 6.72 -1.61 -5.92
C GLY A 13 6.37 -0.15 -5.69
N ARG A 14 5.07 0.10 -5.86
CA ARG A 14 4.47 1.40 -5.67
C ARG A 14 3.18 1.25 -4.88
N VAL A 15 3.06 2.03 -3.81
CA VAL A 15 1.82 2.15 -3.03
C VAL A 15 1.15 3.45 -3.42
N ILE A 16 -0.11 3.39 -3.84
CA ILE A 16 -0.87 4.54 -4.34
C ILE A 16 -2.15 4.63 -3.53
N SER A 17 -2.48 5.80 -3.00
CA SER A 17 -3.62 5.96 -2.10
C SER A 17 -4.41 7.23 -2.38
N SER A 18 -5.72 7.17 -2.18
CA SER A 18 -6.59 8.34 -2.20
C SER A 18 -7.87 8.14 -1.39
N GLY A 19 -8.36 9.23 -0.80
CA GLY A 19 -9.76 9.36 -0.37
C GLY A 19 -10.65 9.86 -1.51
N PHE A 20 -11.94 9.57 -1.39
CA PHE A 20 -12.99 9.97 -2.32
C PHE A 20 -14.09 10.75 -1.60
N SER A 21 -14.86 11.57 -2.34
CA SER A 21 -15.97 12.35 -1.79
C SER A 21 -17.10 11.51 -1.19
N THR A 22 -17.19 10.24 -1.59
CA THR A 22 -18.11 9.24 -1.03
C THR A 22 -17.72 8.77 0.37
N GLY A 23 -16.54 9.18 0.86
CA GLY A 23 -15.95 8.71 2.13
C GLY A 23 -15.10 7.45 1.98
N ASP A 24 -15.08 6.85 0.79
CA ASP A 24 -14.25 5.68 0.48
C ASP A 24 -12.77 6.06 0.47
N MET A 25 -11.93 5.12 0.90
CA MET A 25 -10.49 5.22 0.78
C MET A 25 -9.95 3.99 0.09
N ILE A 26 -9.14 4.21 -0.93
CA ILE A 26 -8.55 3.15 -1.72
C ILE A 26 -7.03 3.24 -1.62
N VAL A 27 -6.40 2.08 -1.43
CA VAL A 27 -4.95 1.90 -1.52
C VAL A 27 -4.68 0.80 -2.54
N ILE A 28 -3.84 1.08 -3.52
CA ILE A 28 -3.36 0.12 -4.51
C ILE A 28 -1.91 -0.20 -4.17
N GLY A 29 -1.63 -1.47 -3.85
CA GLY A 29 -0.27 -1.98 -3.74
C GLY A 29 0.12 -2.64 -5.06
N ASP A 30 1.00 -2.00 -5.83
CA ASP A 30 1.49 -2.51 -7.12
C ASP A 30 2.95 -2.96 -7.00
N TRP A 31 3.17 -4.26 -6.94
CA TRP A 31 4.46 -4.88 -6.67
C TRP A 31 5.00 -5.52 -7.95
N ASN A 32 6.09 -4.95 -8.48
CA ASN A 32 6.73 -5.44 -9.70
C ASN A 32 7.69 -6.58 -9.41
N ASN A 33 8.29 -6.60 -8.22
CA ASN A 33 9.16 -7.66 -7.76
C ASN A 33 8.73 -8.08 -6.35
N SER A 34 8.54 -9.38 -6.14
CA SER A 34 8.26 -9.95 -4.82
C SER A 34 8.56 -11.45 -4.81
N PRO A 35 8.71 -12.09 -3.63
CA PRO A 35 8.86 -13.54 -3.50
C PRO A 35 7.68 -14.33 -4.08
N HIS A 36 6.49 -13.72 -4.16
CA HIS A 36 5.28 -14.32 -4.73
C HIS A 36 5.08 -13.99 -6.22
N GLY A 37 6.11 -13.42 -6.87
CA GLY A 37 6.00 -12.86 -8.21
C GLY A 37 5.34 -11.48 -8.24
N PRO A 38 5.18 -10.86 -9.42
CA PRO A 38 4.53 -9.55 -9.52
C PRO A 38 3.03 -9.66 -9.24
N PHE A 39 2.49 -8.75 -8.42
CA PHE A 39 1.06 -8.69 -8.14
C PHE A 39 0.58 -7.28 -7.83
N THR A 40 -0.72 -7.05 -8.03
CA THR A 40 -1.41 -5.85 -7.58
C THR A 40 -2.52 -6.25 -6.63
N ASN A 41 -2.66 -5.56 -5.51
CA ASN A 41 -3.81 -5.68 -4.62
C ASN A 41 -4.52 -4.33 -4.48
N LEU A 42 -5.78 -4.39 -4.06
CA LEU A 42 -6.58 -3.21 -3.77
C LEU A 42 -7.13 -3.34 -2.36
N MET A 43 -6.81 -2.38 -1.49
CA MET A 43 -7.38 -2.25 -0.17
C MET A 43 -8.41 -1.13 -0.19
N TRP A 44 -9.60 -1.43 0.30
CA TRP A 44 -10.73 -0.52 0.29
C TRP A 44 -11.28 -0.37 1.71
N ALA A 45 -11.25 0.85 2.23
CA ALA A 45 -11.94 1.20 3.47
C ALA A 45 -13.22 1.94 3.12
N LYS A 46 -14.34 1.36 3.49
CA LYS A 46 -15.68 1.92 3.32
C LYS A 46 -15.93 3.02 4.37
N PRO A 47 -16.88 3.95 4.13
CA PRO A 47 -17.20 5.00 5.10
C PRO A 47 -17.73 4.47 6.44
N ASP A 48 -18.30 3.26 6.44
CA ASP A 48 -18.79 2.57 7.65
C ASP A 48 -17.66 1.95 8.50
N GLY A 49 -16.41 2.02 8.02
CA GLY A 49 -15.23 1.48 8.69
C GLY A 49 -14.85 0.07 8.25
N THR A 50 -15.64 -0.59 7.41
CA THR A 50 -15.33 -1.92 6.87
C THR A 50 -14.11 -1.87 5.96
N ARG A 51 -13.14 -2.75 6.19
CA ARG A 51 -11.94 -2.88 5.37
C ARG A 51 -12.00 -4.15 4.55
N VAL A 52 -11.94 -3.96 3.24
CA VAL A 52 -11.98 -5.02 2.24
C VAL A 52 -10.63 -5.10 1.57
N LEU A 53 -10.06 -6.30 1.50
CA LEU A 53 -8.93 -6.62 0.63
C LEU A 53 -9.47 -7.28 -0.63
N ILE A 54 -9.16 -6.72 -1.79
CA ILE A 54 -9.36 -7.37 -3.08
C ILE A 54 -8.00 -7.86 -3.57
N ALA A 55 -7.87 -9.17 -3.79
CA ALA A 55 -6.63 -9.83 -4.17
C ALA A 55 -6.79 -10.64 -5.47
N PRO A 56 -5.71 -10.79 -6.27
CA PRO A 56 -5.77 -11.51 -7.54
C PRO A 56 -5.85 -13.03 -7.37
N SER A 57 -5.47 -13.55 -6.19
CA SER A 57 -5.53 -14.95 -5.83
C SER A 57 -5.72 -15.11 -4.31
N ARG A 58 -6.13 -16.31 -3.87
CA ARG A 58 -6.25 -16.64 -2.45
C ARG A 58 -4.89 -16.55 -1.73
N GLU A 59 -3.82 -17.05 -2.36
CA GLU A 59 -2.47 -17.01 -1.79
C GLU A 59 -2.01 -15.58 -1.46
N ILE A 60 -2.20 -14.64 -2.41
CA ILE A 60 -1.89 -13.23 -2.17
C ILE A 60 -2.83 -12.64 -1.11
N GLY A 61 -4.11 -13.01 -1.12
CA GLY A 61 -5.08 -12.61 -0.10
C GLY A 61 -4.64 -13.01 1.31
N ASP A 62 -4.23 -14.27 1.48
CA ASP A 62 -3.78 -14.84 2.76
C ASP A 62 -2.47 -14.19 3.21
N PHE A 63 -1.52 -14.00 2.27
CA PHE A 63 -0.27 -13.30 2.55
C PHE A 63 -0.51 -11.87 3.05
N VAL A 64 -1.28 -11.06 2.31
CA VAL A 64 -1.54 -9.67 2.69
C VAL A 64 -2.36 -9.57 3.98
N SER A 65 -3.27 -10.52 4.21
CA SER A 65 -4.04 -10.62 5.47
C SER A 65 -3.19 -11.10 6.67
N SER A 66 -2.03 -11.71 6.43
CA SER A 66 -1.07 -11.99 7.49
C SER A 66 -0.33 -10.73 7.98
N LEU A 67 -0.25 -9.71 7.12
CA LEU A 67 0.38 -8.42 7.40
C LEU A 67 -0.61 -7.39 7.95
N TYR A 68 -1.85 -7.40 7.46
CA TYR A 68 -2.87 -6.39 7.74
C TYR A 68 -4.20 -7.02 8.12
N SER A 69 -5.05 -6.26 8.82
CA SER A 69 -6.38 -6.74 9.24
C SER A 69 -7.46 -6.21 8.31
N PHE A 70 -8.29 -7.13 7.81
CA PHE A 70 -9.45 -6.86 6.97
C PHE A 70 -10.67 -7.60 7.53
N GLU A 71 -11.82 -6.96 7.48
CA GLU A 71 -13.11 -7.61 7.78
C GLU A 71 -13.53 -8.54 6.63
N GLU A 72 -13.10 -8.24 5.40
CA GLU A 72 -13.50 -8.97 4.20
C GLU A 72 -12.31 -9.15 3.25
N VAL A 73 -12.19 -10.33 2.64
CA VAL A 73 -11.20 -10.63 1.61
C VAL A 73 -11.91 -11.19 0.37
N ILE A 74 -11.81 -10.48 -0.74
CA ILE A 74 -12.42 -10.83 -2.02
C ILE A 74 -11.32 -11.25 -2.98
N VAL A 75 -11.41 -12.47 -3.49
CA VAL A 75 -10.52 -12.94 -4.56
C VAL A 75 -11.20 -12.66 -5.90
N SER A 76 -10.63 -11.75 -6.68
CA SER A 76 -11.15 -11.36 -8.00
C SER A 76 -10.02 -11.32 -9.00
N LYS A 77 -10.28 -11.78 -10.23
CA LYS A 77 -9.34 -11.54 -11.33
C LYS A 77 -9.19 -10.03 -11.53
N MET A 78 -7.96 -9.58 -11.72
CA MET A 78 -7.66 -8.16 -11.90
C MET A 78 -6.99 -7.92 -13.25
N LYS A 79 -7.49 -6.94 -14.00
CA LYS A 79 -6.84 -6.40 -15.19
C LYS A 79 -6.19 -5.07 -14.82
N ILE A 80 -4.87 -5.02 -14.94
CA ILE A 80 -4.09 -3.85 -14.55
C ILE A 80 -3.60 -3.11 -15.80
N GLN A 81 -3.88 -1.82 -15.89
CA GLN A 81 -3.38 -0.93 -16.93
C GLN A 81 -2.41 0.06 -16.30
N ARG A 82 -1.13 -0.04 -16.65
CA ARG A 82 -0.07 0.83 -16.10
C ARG A 82 0.41 1.79 -17.17
N THR A 83 0.58 3.06 -16.79
CA THR A 83 1.35 4.04 -17.56
C THR A 83 2.50 4.56 -16.69
N GLY A 84 3.34 5.44 -17.24
CA GLY A 84 4.42 6.05 -16.46
C GLY A 84 3.95 6.87 -15.25
N LYS A 85 2.67 7.28 -15.22
CA LYS A 85 2.11 8.20 -14.20
C LYS A 85 0.69 7.83 -13.75
N SER A 86 0.20 6.65 -14.10
CA SER A 86 -1.12 6.20 -13.67
C SER A 86 -1.22 4.68 -13.59
N ILE A 87 -2.20 4.23 -12.82
CA ILE A 87 -2.64 2.84 -12.75
C ILE A 87 -4.16 2.80 -12.86
N GLY A 88 -4.68 1.85 -13.63
CA GLY A 88 -6.07 1.44 -13.66
C GLY A 88 -6.17 -0.03 -13.24
N VAL A 89 -7.09 -0.34 -12.34
CA VAL A 89 -7.36 -1.68 -11.83
C VAL A 89 -8.83 -1.98 -12.10
N SER A 90 -9.09 -2.95 -12.98
CA SER A 90 -10.45 -3.47 -13.21
C SER A 90 -10.58 -4.85 -12.58
N CYS A 91 -11.69 -5.11 -11.91
CA CYS A 91 -12.04 -6.37 -11.28
C CYS A 91 -13.55 -6.61 -11.41
N ASP A 92 -14.06 -7.71 -10.87
CA ASP A 92 -15.47 -8.06 -11.03
C ASP A 92 -16.40 -7.08 -10.30
N LEU A 93 -15.88 -6.33 -9.32
CA LEU A 93 -16.61 -5.29 -8.58
C LEU A 93 -16.61 -3.93 -9.27
N GLY A 94 -15.80 -3.73 -10.32
CA GLY A 94 -15.70 -2.45 -11.02
C GLY A 94 -14.25 -2.04 -11.33
N HIS A 95 -14.01 -0.73 -11.38
CA HIS A 95 -12.77 -0.13 -11.82
C HIS A 95 -12.31 1.01 -10.90
N VAL A 96 -11.00 1.04 -10.62
CA VAL A 96 -10.33 2.16 -9.95
C VAL A 96 -9.19 2.65 -10.81
N TYR A 97 -9.15 3.96 -11.04
CA TYR A 97 -8.06 4.64 -11.71
C TYR A 97 -7.43 5.71 -10.83
N MET A 98 -6.10 5.79 -10.87
CA MET A 98 -5.31 6.72 -10.10
C MET A 98 -4.15 7.26 -10.94
N GLY A 99 -4.14 8.57 -11.15
CA GLY A 99 -3.08 9.30 -11.85
C GLY A 99 -2.34 10.25 -10.92
N TRP A 100 -1.01 10.33 -11.08
CA TRP A 100 -0.14 11.19 -10.28
C TRP A 100 0.77 12.07 -11.14
N GLY A 101 1.31 13.10 -10.51
CA GLY A 101 2.22 14.05 -11.14
C GLY A 101 3.65 13.53 -11.28
N MET A 102 4.60 14.45 -11.42
CA MET A 102 6.03 14.12 -11.44
C MET A 102 6.43 13.44 -10.12
N THR A 103 7.15 12.32 -10.23
CA THR A 103 7.76 11.68 -9.06
C THR A 103 9.01 12.47 -8.72
N VAL A 104 9.07 13.04 -7.52
CA VAL A 104 10.29 13.68 -7.03
C VAL A 104 11.19 12.56 -6.51
N PRO A 105 12.33 12.27 -7.15
CA PRO A 105 13.26 11.27 -6.64
C PRO A 105 13.85 11.79 -5.33
N LEU A 106 14.02 10.91 -4.35
CA LEU A 106 14.65 11.26 -3.08
C LEU A 106 16.11 10.74 -3.08
N PRO A 107 17.11 11.54 -3.52
CA PRO A 107 18.51 11.17 -3.37
C PRO A 107 18.91 11.23 -1.87
N PHE A 108 19.86 10.38 -1.51
CA PHE A 108 20.28 9.97 -0.16
C PHE A 108 20.64 11.08 0.86
N SER A 109 20.66 10.65 2.13
CA SER A 109 20.99 11.28 3.42
C SER A 109 20.27 12.59 3.73
N ARG A 110 19.10 12.47 4.38
CA ARG A 110 18.25 13.63 4.70
C ARG A 110 18.26 13.98 6.18
N PRO A 111 18.26 15.28 6.52
CA PRO A 111 18.30 15.78 7.89
C PRO A 111 17.06 15.36 8.71
N ARG A 112 17.24 15.18 10.02
CA ARG A 112 16.27 14.60 10.97
C ARG A 112 14.87 15.24 10.93
N TRP A 113 14.75 16.51 10.49
CA TRP A 113 13.47 17.21 10.36
C TRP A 113 12.60 16.71 9.18
N PHE A 114 13.22 16.20 8.11
CA PHE A 114 12.52 15.63 6.94
C PHE A 114 11.98 14.23 7.26
N ILE A 115 12.79 13.42 7.94
CA ILE A 115 12.38 12.12 8.50
C ILE A 115 11.19 12.34 9.45
N ALA A 116 11.27 13.31 10.38
CA ALA A 116 10.20 13.57 11.35
C ALA A 116 8.86 14.08 10.77
N ARG A 117 8.85 14.68 9.57
CA ARG A 117 7.63 15.23 8.94
C ARG A 117 7.06 14.39 7.81
N VAL A 118 7.89 13.61 7.12
CA VAL A 118 7.49 12.85 5.92
C VAL A 118 7.60 11.36 6.14
N GLU A 119 8.73 10.85 6.64
CA GLU A 119 8.89 9.40 6.89
C GLU A 119 8.27 8.96 8.20
N ALA A 120 8.24 9.79 9.25
CA ALA A 120 7.64 9.47 10.53
C ALA A 120 6.12 9.28 10.43
N PRO A 121 5.33 10.06 9.67
CA PRO A 121 3.95 9.70 9.41
C PRO A 121 3.86 8.41 8.61
N PHE A 122 4.73 8.11 7.63
CA PHE A 122 4.71 6.82 6.90
C PHE A 122 5.17 5.61 7.71
N ALA A 123 6.13 5.75 8.62
CA ALA A 123 6.61 4.70 9.51
C ALA A 123 5.66 4.48 10.69
N ARG A 124 5.07 5.55 11.21
CA ARG A 124 4.04 5.50 12.26
C ARG A 124 2.70 5.01 11.69
N LEU A 125 2.42 5.36 10.44
CA LEU A 125 1.37 4.77 9.60
C LEU A 125 1.60 3.27 9.45
N LEU A 126 2.72 2.87 8.86
CA LEU A 126 2.91 1.50 8.39
C LEU A 126 3.23 0.51 9.53
N PHE A 127 3.94 0.92 10.59
CA PHE A 127 4.52 0.00 11.60
C PHE A 127 4.11 0.26 13.05
N GLY A 128 3.28 1.26 13.31
CA GLY A 128 2.81 1.62 14.67
C GLY A 128 3.87 1.76 15.76
N THR A 129 5.13 1.91 15.36
CA THR A 129 6.27 2.02 16.25
C THR A 129 7.26 3.01 15.68
N LYS A 130 8.24 3.40 16.51
CA LYS A 130 9.42 4.16 16.07
C LYS A 130 10.05 3.40 14.90
N THR A 131 10.90 4.06 14.13
CA THR A 131 11.62 3.57 12.93
C THR A 131 12.53 2.33 13.15
N HIS A 132 12.24 1.49 14.16
CA HIS A 132 12.64 0.11 14.43
C HIS A 132 11.43 -0.60 15.09
N GLY A 133 10.89 -1.64 14.46
CA GLY A 133 9.77 -2.41 14.97
C GLY A 133 9.88 -3.88 14.56
N THR A 134 9.67 -4.77 15.53
CA THR A 134 9.58 -6.22 15.34
C THR A 134 8.16 -6.54 14.91
N THR A 135 7.96 -7.16 13.74
CA THR A 135 6.64 -7.67 13.34
C THR A 135 6.11 -8.65 14.39
N ARG A 136 4.80 -8.93 14.36
CA ARG A 136 4.12 -9.91 15.25
C ARG A 136 4.80 -11.30 15.25
N ASN A 137 5.65 -11.61 14.28
CA ASN A 137 6.42 -12.84 14.14
C ASN A 137 7.93 -12.71 14.43
N GLY A 138 8.42 -11.59 14.97
CA GLY A 138 9.85 -11.45 15.25
C GLY A 138 10.70 -10.90 14.09
N ARG A 139 10.11 -10.51 12.95
CA ARG A 139 10.85 -10.08 11.74
C ARG A 139 11.16 -8.59 11.76
N LYS A 140 12.34 -8.18 11.30
CA LYS A 140 12.75 -6.78 11.11
C LYS A 140 12.42 -6.36 9.68
N GLU A 141 11.59 -5.34 9.49
CA GLU A 141 11.24 -4.83 8.17
C GLU A 141 11.86 -3.46 7.95
N TRP A 142 12.60 -3.30 6.84
CA TRP A 142 13.22 -2.04 6.44
C TRP A 142 12.54 -1.52 5.17
N TYR A 143 12.11 -0.26 5.18
CA TYR A 143 11.43 0.36 4.04
C TYR A 143 12.25 1.53 3.51
N HIS A 144 12.57 1.47 2.23
CA HIS A 144 13.25 2.54 1.51
C HIS A 144 12.25 3.25 0.60
N VAL A 145 11.91 4.50 0.94
CA VAL A 145 11.07 5.35 0.07
C VAL A 145 11.94 5.96 -1.01
N ARG A 146 11.81 5.47 -2.26
CA ARG A 146 12.61 5.94 -3.41
C ARG A 146 12.07 7.21 -4.06
N GLY A 147 10.79 7.53 -3.87
CA GLY A 147 10.19 8.71 -4.47
C GLY A 147 8.73 8.90 -4.12
N LEU A 148 8.31 10.16 -4.14
CA LEU A 148 6.96 10.60 -3.82
C LEU A 148 6.36 11.34 -5.02
N SER A 149 5.10 11.07 -5.33
CA SER A 149 4.33 11.77 -6.34
C SER A 149 3.00 12.24 -5.75
N ARG A 150 2.63 13.49 -6.05
CA ARG A 150 1.32 14.02 -5.67
C ARG A 150 0.25 13.47 -6.61
N MET A 151 -0.87 13.01 -6.05
CA MET A 151 -2.03 12.61 -6.83
C MET A 151 -2.61 13.78 -7.64
N LYS A 152 -3.10 13.47 -8.84
CA LYS A 152 -3.62 14.44 -9.82
C LYS A 152 -5.03 14.12 -10.29
N SER A 153 -5.33 12.84 -10.50
CA SER A 153 -6.64 12.37 -10.94
C SER A 153 -6.97 11.06 -10.25
N VAL A 154 -8.25 10.87 -9.95
CA VAL A 154 -8.79 9.64 -9.39
C VAL A 154 -10.15 9.37 -10.01
N GLU A 155 -10.46 8.10 -10.15
CA GLU A 155 -11.77 7.60 -10.54
C GLU A 155 -12.00 6.31 -9.74
N LEU A 156 -13.14 6.25 -9.09
CA LEU A 156 -13.65 5.11 -8.36
C LEU A 156 -14.98 4.76 -9.01
N ASP A 157 -15.13 3.51 -9.41
CA ASP A 157 -16.40 2.87 -9.67
C ASP A 157 -16.29 1.45 -9.11
N LEU A 158 -16.75 1.24 -7.89
CA LEU A 158 -16.55 -0.02 -7.19
C LEU A 158 -17.81 -0.37 -6.39
N ASP A 159 -18.35 -1.56 -6.60
CA ASP A 159 -19.54 -2.07 -5.91
C ASP A 159 -20.72 -1.08 -5.96
N GLY A 160 -20.95 -0.49 -7.14
CA GLY A 160 -21.99 0.51 -7.39
C GLY A 160 -21.72 1.91 -6.82
N ARG A 161 -20.53 2.15 -6.25
CA ARG A 161 -20.13 3.45 -5.70
C ARG A 161 -19.17 4.13 -6.67
N SER A 162 -19.58 5.30 -7.19
CA SER A 162 -18.78 6.06 -8.15
C SER A 162 -18.34 7.42 -7.62
N SER A 163 -17.07 7.79 -7.81
CA SER A 163 -16.56 9.15 -7.56
C SER A 163 -15.31 9.45 -8.37
N ASN A 164 -15.21 10.67 -8.89
CA ASN A 164 -13.99 11.21 -9.51
C ASN A 164 -13.38 12.37 -8.70
N GLN A 165 -13.88 12.60 -7.49
CA GLN A 165 -13.45 13.70 -6.64
C GLN A 165 -12.51 13.21 -5.55
N MET A 166 -11.30 13.73 -5.58
CA MET A 166 -10.26 13.44 -4.62
C MET A 166 -10.50 14.19 -3.31
N THR A 167 -10.48 13.48 -2.19
CA THR A 167 -10.51 14.06 -0.84
C THR A 167 -9.32 13.60 0.00
N GLY A 168 -9.11 14.24 1.15
CA GLY A 168 -8.14 13.75 2.14
C GLY A 168 -8.58 12.41 2.73
N MET A 169 -7.61 11.61 3.20
CA MET A 169 -7.91 10.36 3.90
C MET A 169 -8.42 10.64 5.32
N ALA A 170 -9.58 10.09 5.66
CA ALA A 170 -10.16 10.17 7.00
C ALA A 170 -9.48 9.17 7.97
N PRO A 171 -9.44 9.44 9.28
CA PRO A 171 -8.72 8.61 10.25
C PRO A 171 -9.25 7.18 10.42
N SER A 172 -10.47 6.89 9.97
CA SER A 172 -11.13 5.58 10.15
C SER A 172 -10.59 4.46 9.25
N ALA A 173 -9.75 4.74 8.24
CA ALA A 173 -9.14 3.73 7.36
C ALA A 173 -7.82 3.14 7.88
N CYS A 174 -7.79 2.77 9.15
CA CYS A 174 -6.62 2.11 9.73
C CYS A 174 -6.64 0.63 9.34
N PHE A 175 -5.92 0.17 8.30
CA PHE A 175 -5.79 -1.25 7.93
C PHE A 175 -4.91 -2.08 8.89
N GLY A 176 -4.92 -1.78 10.19
CA GLY A 176 -3.89 -2.23 11.13
C GLY A 176 -2.70 -1.27 11.23
N PHE A 177 -2.72 -0.22 10.41
CA PHE A 177 -1.87 0.95 10.50
C PHE A 177 -2.33 1.91 11.60
N SER A 178 -1.42 2.49 12.39
CA SER A 178 -1.79 3.67 13.19
C SER A 178 -1.79 4.91 12.30
N ASN A 179 -2.98 5.26 11.80
CA ASN A 179 -3.34 6.41 10.96
C ASN A 179 -2.78 6.41 9.51
N PRO A 180 -3.59 6.05 8.46
CA PRO A 180 -3.37 6.42 7.05
C PRO A 180 -2.78 7.84 6.90
N PRO A 181 -1.83 8.08 5.99
CA PRO A 181 -1.34 9.42 5.76
C PRO A 181 -2.52 10.22 5.22
N ARG A 182 -2.86 11.35 5.82
CA ARG A 182 -4.09 12.10 5.47
C ARG A 182 -4.14 12.59 4.01
N MET A 183 -3.04 12.49 3.27
CA MET A 183 -2.91 13.01 1.91
C MET A 183 -2.80 11.88 0.88
N PRO A 184 -3.57 11.94 -0.22
CA PRO A 184 -3.41 11.05 -1.36
C PRO A 184 -1.99 11.09 -1.93
N LEU A 185 -1.31 9.95 -1.94
CA LEU A 185 0.10 9.86 -2.30
C LEU A 185 0.40 8.60 -3.10
N SER A 186 1.36 8.74 -4.00
CA SER A 186 2.02 7.63 -4.68
C SER A 186 3.46 7.55 -4.23
N VAL A 187 3.87 6.39 -3.72
CA VAL A 187 5.15 6.14 -3.07
C VAL A 187 5.83 4.98 -3.76
N ARG A 188 7.05 5.16 -4.26
CA ARG A 188 7.90 4.04 -4.68
C ARG A 188 8.63 3.50 -3.46
N VAL A 189 8.52 2.19 -3.24
CA VAL A 189 9.01 1.53 -2.03
C VAL A 189 9.82 0.31 -2.42
N ASP A 190 10.97 0.14 -1.77
CA ASP A 190 11.55 -1.18 -1.60
C ASP A 190 11.38 -1.58 -0.14
N SER A 191 10.80 -2.74 0.09
CA SER A 191 10.69 -3.35 1.41
C SER A 191 11.62 -4.55 1.46
N HIS A 192 12.45 -4.61 2.50
CA HIS A 192 13.25 -5.76 2.84
C HIS A 192 12.70 -6.34 4.14
N ILE A 193 12.23 -7.58 4.10
CA ILE A 193 11.78 -8.30 5.29
C ILE A 193 12.89 -9.30 5.63
N ALA A 194 13.65 -9.01 6.69
CA ALA A 194 14.72 -9.90 7.14
C ALA A 194 14.14 -11.04 7.99
N ALA A 195 14.62 -12.27 7.72
CA ALA A 195 14.25 -13.45 8.51
C ALA A 195 14.81 -13.35 9.95
N THR A 196 14.02 -13.77 10.94
CA THR A 196 14.40 -13.73 12.36
C THR A 196 15.61 -14.62 12.65
N GLU A 197 16.61 -14.08 13.35
CA GLU A 197 17.62 -14.88 14.06
C GLU A 197 16.96 -15.46 15.31
N SER A 198 16.82 -16.79 15.32
CA SER A 198 16.36 -17.59 16.47
C SER A 198 17.40 -17.65 17.58
#